data_AF-A0A6C0KI43-F1
#
_entry.id   AF-A0A6C0KI43-F1
#
_cell.length_a   1.000
_cell.length_b   1.000
_cell.length_c   1.000
_cell.angle_alpha   90.00
_cell.angle_beta   90.00
_cell.angle_gamma   90.00
#
_symmetry.space_group_name_H-M   'P 1'
#
loop_
_entity.id
_entity.type
_entity.pdbx_description
1 polymer ?
#
loop_
_entity_poly.entity_id
_entity_poly.type
_entity_poly.pdbx_seq_one_letter_code
_entity_poly.pdbx_strand_id
1 'polypeptide(L)'
;MYEELLKKIPNEIIINHIIPYTYQKQPLRLLHDIRSYTREFKFVEDVYYTEYNSSVLLCDLIRFCNNGRVAPIYGVEYTYELFLRRNYTLSMKCKTDIIEYVFHNIHNNLTYKTENKIKFIWGLLTTQERLDFIDEYILF
;
A
#
# COMPACT_ATOMS: atom_id res chain seq x y z
N MET A 1 8.83 -5.41 23.38
CA MET A 1 8.80 -5.68 21.92
C MET A 1 9.61 -4.64 21.13
N TYR A 2 9.35 -3.33 21.26
CA TYR A 2 10.11 -2.29 20.53
C TYR A 2 11.60 -2.20 20.92
N GLU A 3 11.92 -2.29 22.21
CA GLU A 3 13.33 -2.24 22.65
C GLU A 3 14.18 -3.39 22.12
N GLU A 4 13.59 -4.56 21.90
CA GLU A 4 14.31 -5.71 21.36
C GLU A 4 14.62 -5.57 19.86
N LEU A 5 13.82 -4.82 19.11
CA LEU A 5 14.10 -4.49 17.71
C LEU A 5 15.23 -3.48 17.60
N LEU A 6 15.27 -2.48 18.49
CA LEU A 6 16.36 -1.50 18.53
C LEU A 6 17.71 -2.14 18.85
N LYS A 7 17.74 -3.17 19.71
CA LYS A 7 18.96 -3.95 20.00
C LYS A 7 19.55 -4.66 18.77
N LYS A 8 18.78 -4.84 17.69
CA LYS A 8 19.27 -5.44 16.43
C LYS A 8 19.92 -4.42 15.50
N ILE A 9 19.78 -3.13 15.78
CA ILE A 9 20.36 -2.05 14.99
C ILE A 9 21.66 -1.62 15.65
N PRO A 10 22.80 -1.56 14.93
CA PRO A 10 24.04 -1.06 15.51
C PRO A 10 23.86 0.35 16.09
N ASN A 11 24.38 0.58 17.29
CA ASN A 11 24.25 1.86 18.00
C ASN A 11 24.71 3.04 17.15
N GLU A 12 25.76 2.85 16.34
CA GLU A 12 26.26 3.87 15.42
C GLU A 12 25.20 4.33 14.41
N ILE A 13 24.38 3.41 13.87
CA ILE A 13 23.30 3.76 12.95
C ILE A 13 22.20 4.54 13.69
N ILE A 14 21.89 4.14 14.93
CA ILE A 14 20.90 4.85 15.75
C ILE A 14 21.37 6.29 16.01
N ILE A 15 22.60 6.46 16.49
CA ILE A 15 23.16 7.75 16.89
C ILE A 15 23.43 8.65 15.68
N ASN A 16 23.99 8.11 14.60
CA ASN A 16 24.47 8.93 13.48
C ASN A 16 23.43 9.13 12.37
N HIS A 17 22.39 8.28 12.29
CA HIS A 17 21.41 8.35 11.19
C HIS A 17 19.96 8.44 11.67
N ILE A 18 19.53 7.62 12.63
CA ILE A 18 18.12 7.61 13.07
C ILE A 18 17.80 8.84 13.92
N ILE A 19 18.54 9.07 15.00
CA ILE A 19 18.33 10.19 15.92
C ILE A 19 18.40 11.54 15.17
N PRO A 20 19.42 11.83 14.33
CA PRO A 20 19.45 13.10 13.60
C PRO A 20 18.25 13.29 12.69
N TYR A 21 17.78 12.23 12.03
CA TYR A 21 16.60 12.26 11.19
C TYR A 21 15.32 12.63 11.96
N THR A 22 15.17 12.18 13.22
CA THR A 22 13.96 12.48 14.02
C THR A 22 13.87 13.95 14.44
N TYR A 23 15.00 14.66 14.53
CA TYR A 23 15.01 16.11 14.82
C TYR A 23 14.89 16.97 13.56
N GLN A 24 15.00 16.39 12.36
CA GLN A 24 14.85 17.13 11.12
C GLN A 24 13.37 17.32 10.75
N LYS A 25 13.04 18.53 10.29
CA LYS A 25 11.71 18.83 9.76
C LYS A 25 11.46 17.96 8.54
N GLN A 26 10.44 17.12 8.63
CA GLN A 26 10.02 16.27 7.52
C GLN A 26 9.48 17.11 6.37
N PRO A 27 9.70 16.71 5.10
CA PRO A 27 9.16 17.40 3.95
C PRO A 27 7.63 17.54 4.05
N LEU A 28 7.11 18.74 3.74
CA LEU A 28 5.67 19.02 3.86
C LEU A 28 4.82 18.03 3.03
N ARG A 29 5.32 17.66 1.84
CA ARG A 29 4.69 16.67 0.96
C ARG A 29 4.52 15.30 1.64
N LEU A 30 5.56 14.84 2.35
CA LEU A 30 5.52 13.56 3.07
C LEU A 30 4.52 13.62 4.24
N LEU A 31 4.53 14.71 5.00
CA LEU A 31 3.59 14.92 6.10
C LEU A 31 2.14 14.96 5.62
N HIS A 32 1.89 15.62 4.48
CA HIS A 32 0.58 15.64 3.86
C HIS A 32 0.14 14.23 3.47
N ASP A 33 0.99 13.49 2.74
CA ASP A 33 0.69 12.13 2.29
C ASP A 33 0.38 11.17 3.45
N ILE A 34 1.17 11.18 4.54
CA ILE A 34 0.91 10.36 5.74
C ILE A 34 -0.46 10.68 6.35
N ARG A 35 -0.80 11.96 6.49
CA ARG A 35 -2.09 12.39 7.07
C ARG A 35 -3.25 12.02 6.15
N SER A 36 -3.07 12.23 4.85
CA SER A 36 -4.08 11.92 3.83
C SER A 36 -4.33 10.41 3.80
N TYR A 37 -3.28 9.59 3.81
CA TYR A 37 -3.35 8.14 3.90
C TYR A 37 -4.27 7.69 5.04
N THR A 38 -4.02 8.17 6.28
CA THR A 38 -4.80 7.73 7.44
C THR A 38 -6.26 8.17 7.36
N ARG A 39 -6.50 9.44 6.97
CA ARG A 39 -7.86 10.00 6.90
C ARG A 39 -8.69 9.36 5.79
N GLU A 40 -8.12 9.26 4.58
CA GLU A 40 -8.78 8.67 3.42
C GLU A 40 -9.02 7.18 3.62
N PHE A 41 -8.05 6.46 4.21
CA PHE A 41 -8.24 5.04 4.51
C PHE A 41 -9.35 4.82 5.53
N LYS A 42 -9.44 5.66 6.57
CA LYS A 42 -10.50 5.54 7.57
C LYS A 42 -11.89 5.69 6.93
N PHE A 43 -12.04 6.66 6.03
CA PHE A 43 -13.28 6.86 5.28
C PHE A 43 -13.63 5.64 4.42
N VAL A 44 -12.68 5.11 3.65
CA VAL A 44 -12.88 3.89 2.84
C VAL A 44 -13.26 2.70 3.72
N GLU A 45 -12.57 2.52 4.84
CA GLU A 45 -12.86 1.46 5.81
C GLU A 45 -14.27 1.59 6.38
N ASP A 46 -14.69 2.80 6.75
CA ASP A 46 -16.03 3.04 7.30
C ASP A 46 -17.14 2.70 6.29
N VAL A 47 -16.97 3.07 5.01
CA VAL A 47 -17.93 2.72 3.96
C VAL A 47 -17.95 1.21 3.70
N TYR A 48 -16.78 0.63 3.38
CA TYR A 48 -16.70 -0.77 2.99
C TYR A 48 -17.02 -1.73 4.13
N TYR A 49 -16.79 -1.38 5.40
CA TYR A 49 -17.10 -2.28 6.51
C TYR A 49 -18.53 -2.10 7.04
N THR A 50 -19.22 -1.02 6.63
CA THR A 50 -20.65 -0.86 6.89
C THR A 50 -21.49 -1.55 5.81
N GLU A 51 -21.11 -1.39 4.54
CA GLU A 51 -21.91 -1.85 3.40
C GLU A 51 -21.43 -3.18 2.80
N TYR A 52 -20.16 -3.52 2.99
CA TYR A 52 -19.50 -4.68 2.37
C TYR A 52 -18.56 -5.39 3.36
N ASN A 53 -17.41 -5.88 2.88
CA ASN A 53 -16.35 -6.45 3.71
C ASN A 53 -14.96 -6.19 3.08
N SER A 54 -13.91 -6.50 3.83
CA SER A 54 -12.52 -6.31 3.42
C SER A 54 -12.12 -7.06 2.16
N SER A 55 -12.74 -8.20 1.86
CA SER A 55 -12.40 -8.95 0.64
C SER A 55 -12.92 -8.25 -0.62
N VAL A 56 -14.07 -7.57 -0.53
CA VAL A 56 -14.61 -6.73 -1.61
C VAL A 56 -13.67 -5.54 -1.85
N LEU A 57 -13.27 -4.84 -0.78
CA LEU A 57 -12.31 -3.74 -0.88
C LEU A 57 -10.98 -4.16 -1.53
N LEU A 58 -10.44 -5.33 -1.16
CA LEU A 58 -9.21 -5.84 -1.77
C LEU A 58 -9.40 -6.10 -3.27
N CYS A 59 -10.52 -6.69 -3.67
CA CYS A 59 -10.85 -6.93 -5.08
C CYS A 59 -10.94 -5.62 -5.87
N ASP A 60 -11.62 -4.62 -5.34
CA ASP A 60 -11.79 -3.33 -5.99
C ASP A 60 -10.46 -2.59 -6.11
N LEU A 61 -9.61 -2.61 -5.09
CA LEU A 61 -8.26 -2.03 -5.17
C LEU A 61 -7.39 -2.71 -6.23
N ILE A 62 -7.41 -4.05 -6.32
CA ILE A 62 -6.67 -4.76 -7.36
C ILE A 62 -7.25 -4.40 -8.74
N ARG A 63 -8.57 -4.29 -8.85
CA ARG A 63 -9.24 -3.92 -10.11
C ARG A 63 -8.88 -2.50 -10.54
N PHE A 64 -8.93 -1.53 -9.63
CA PHE A 64 -8.48 -0.15 -9.86
C PHE A 64 -7.03 -0.12 -10.36
N CYS A 65 -6.13 -0.85 -9.68
CA CYS A 65 -4.73 -0.90 -10.08
C CYS A 65 -4.52 -1.48 -11.50
N ASN A 66 -5.40 -2.40 -11.92
CA ASN A 66 -5.40 -3.02 -13.25
C ASN A 66 -6.31 -2.28 -14.27
N ASN A 67 -6.62 -0.99 -14.05
CA ASN A 67 -7.49 -0.17 -14.92
C ASN A 67 -8.85 -0.81 -15.21
N GLY A 68 -9.40 -1.59 -14.29
CA GLY A 68 -10.70 -2.25 -14.45
C GLY A 68 -10.75 -3.39 -15.45
N ARG A 69 -9.63 -3.71 -16.14
CA ARG A 69 -9.60 -4.63 -17.29
C ARG A 69 -9.45 -6.10 -16.92
N VAL A 70 -8.93 -6.38 -15.74
CA VAL A 70 -8.59 -7.74 -15.33
C VAL A 70 -9.25 -8.08 -14.00
N ALA A 71 -9.81 -9.29 -13.91
CA ALA A 71 -10.36 -9.78 -12.67
C ALA A 71 -9.22 -9.90 -11.63
N PRO A 72 -9.48 -9.66 -10.32
CA PRO A 72 -8.45 -9.53 -9.27
C PRO A 72 -7.49 -10.71 -9.07
N ILE A 73 -7.78 -11.85 -9.71
CA ILE A 73 -7.03 -13.09 -9.60
C ILE A 73 -6.04 -13.25 -10.77
N TYR A 74 -6.26 -12.53 -11.87
CA TYR A 74 -5.51 -12.71 -13.10
C TYR A 74 -4.65 -11.47 -13.38
N GLY A 75 -3.39 -11.72 -13.73
CA GLY A 75 -2.51 -10.72 -14.34
C GLY A 75 -2.01 -9.59 -13.43
N VAL A 76 -0.96 -8.93 -13.92
CA VAL A 76 -0.46 -7.66 -13.42
C VAL A 76 -0.30 -6.78 -14.66
N GLU A 77 -1.26 -5.87 -14.86
CA GLU A 77 -1.22 -4.90 -15.95
C GLU A 77 -0.08 -3.90 -15.75
N TYR A 78 0.27 -3.20 -16.82
CA TYR A 78 1.36 -2.21 -16.77
C TYR A 78 1.13 -1.13 -15.69
N THR A 79 -0.09 -0.64 -15.50
CA THR A 79 -0.40 0.33 -14.45
C THR A 79 -0.24 -0.24 -13.05
N TYR A 80 -0.65 -1.49 -12.84
CA TYR A 80 -0.45 -2.14 -11.55
C TYR A 80 1.05 -2.36 -11.28
N GLU A 81 1.81 -2.75 -12.30
CA GLU A 81 3.27 -2.86 -12.22
C GLU A 81 3.91 -1.52 -11.82
N LEU A 82 3.45 -0.39 -12.38
CA LEU A 82 3.94 0.94 -12.02
C LEU A 82 3.69 1.28 -10.54
N PHE A 83 2.53 0.92 -9.99
CA PHE A 83 2.26 1.10 -8.55
C PHE A 83 3.16 0.22 -7.70
N LEU A 84 3.31 -1.06 -8.06
CA LEU A 84 4.15 -2.00 -7.33
C LEU A 84 5.62 -1.56 -7.28
N ARG A 85 6.14 -0.98 -8.38
CA ARG A 85 7.53 -0.48 -8.45
C ARG A 85 7.83 0.70 -7.54
N ARG A 86 6.82 1.35 -6.96
CA ARG A 86 7.02 2.38 -5.91
C ARG A 86 7.51 1.77 -4.60
N ASN A 87 7.25 0.47 -4.38
CA ASN A 87 7.82 -0.24 -3.25
C ASN A 87 9.32 -0.43 -3.46
N TYR A 88 10.13 -0.07 -2.46
CA TYR A 88 11.59 -0.18 -2.53
C TYR A 88 12.06 -1.60 -2.90
N THR A 89 11.47 -2.64 -2.29
CA THR A 89 11.83 -4.05 -2.54
C THR A 89 11.48 -4.52 -3.95
N LEU A 90 10.44 -3.95 -4.56
CA LEU A 90 9.97 -4.34 -5.89
C LEU A 90 10.54 -3.45 -7.02
N SER A 91 11.03 -2.26 -6.69
CA SER A 91 11.47 -1.24 -7.65
C SER A 91 12.47 -1.77 -8.69
N MET A 92 13.44 -2.57 -8.24
CA MET A 92 14.53 -3.11 -9.05
C MET A 92 14.30 -4.55 -9.55
N LYS A 93 13.15 -5.15 -9.21
CA LYS A 93 12.84 -6.52 -9.63
C LYS A 93 12.45 -6.56 -11.11
N CYS A 94 12.80 -7.66 -11.77
CA CYS A 94 12.31 -7.92 -13.11
C CYS A 94 10.79 -8.20 -13.08
N LYS A 95 10.14 -8.11 -14.24
CA LYS A 95 8.68 -8.25 -14.32
C LYS A 95 8.17 -9.59 -13.82
N THR A 96 8.87 -10.68 -14.12
CA THR A 96 8.51 -12.04 -13.69
C THR A 96 8.50 -12.14 -12.16
N ASP A 97 9.53 -11.60 -11.49
CA ASP A 97 9.61 -11.58 -10.03
C ASP A 97 8.47 -10.77 -9.38
N ILE A 98 8.06 -9.67 -10.03
CA ILE A 98 6.92 -8.86 -9.54
C ILE A 98 5.63 -9.64 -9.65
N ILE A 99 5.39 -10.31 -10.79
CA ILE A 99 4.20 -11.14 -11.00
C ILE A 99 4.15 -12.28 -9.97
N GLU A 100 5.27 -12.96 -9.76
CA GLU A 100 5.38 -14.03 -8.76
C GLU A 100 5.12 -13.50 -7.34
N TYR A 101 5.69 -12.34 -6.99
CA TYR A 101 5.43 -11.69 -5.71
C TYR A 101 3.95 -11.38 -5.50
N VAL A 102 3.29 -10.78 -6.49
CA VAL A 102 1.87 -10.42 -6.43
C VAL A 102 1.01 -11.67 -6.31
N PHE A 103 1.31 -12.70 -7.10
CA PHE A 103 0.58 -13.96 -7.05
C PHE A 103 0.65 -14.55 -5.65
N HIS A 104 1.84 -14.71 -5.06
CA HIS A 104 1.99 -15.36 -3.77
C HIS A 104 1.53 -14.53 -2.57
N ASN A 105 1.75 -13.20 -2.60
CA ASN A 105 1.55 -12.35 -1.44
C ASN A 105 0.24 -11.56 -1.46
N ILE A 106 -0.39 -11.41 -2.63
CA ILE A 106 -1.60 -10.59 -2.79
C ILE A 106 -2.75 -11.44 -3.31
N HIS A 107 -2.64 -11.99 -4.52
CA HIS A 107 -3.77 -12.66 -5.20
C HIS A 107 -4.08 -14.03 -4.61
N ASN A 108 -3.07 -14.76 -4.16
CA ASN A 108 -3.27 -16.05 -3.52
C ASN A 108 -4.01 -15.87 -2.18
N ASN A 109 -5.14 -16.55 -2.05
CA ASN A 109 -6.00 -16.54 -0.88
C ASN A 109 -6.37 -15.11 -0.41
N LEU A 110 -7.35 -14.50 -1.08
CA LEU A 110 -7.80 -13.13 -0.82
C LEU A 110 -8.34 -12.89 0.61
N THR A 111 -8.69 -13.95 1.35
CA THR A 111 -9.19 -13.85 2.73
C THR A 111 -8.09 -13.95 3.79
N TYR A 112 -6.89 -14.42 3.42
CA TYR A 112 -5.76 -14.48 4.35
C TYR A 112 -5.01 -13.14 4.39
N LYS A 113 -4.90 -12.56 5.59
CA LYS A 113 -4.21 -11.28 5.84
C LYS A 113 -4.70 -10.14 4.92
N THR A 114 -5.98 -10.14 4.60
CA THR A 114 -6.63 -9.20 3.67
C THR A 114 -6.33 -7.73 4.02
N GLU A 115 -6.39 -7.38 5.30
CA GLU A 115 -6.10 -6.03 5.78
C GLU A 115 -4.66 -5.58 5.47
N ASN A 116 -3.68 -6.47 5.61
CA ASN A 116 -2.29 -6.15 5.28
C ASN A 116 -2.11 -5.94 3.77
N LYS A 117 -2.82 -6.73 2.96
CA LYS A 117 -2.81 -6.61 1.49
C LYS A 117 -3.43 -5.28 1.05
N ILE A 118 -4.58 -4.93 1.63
CA ILE A 118 -5.25 -3.64 1.41
C ILE A 118 -4.31 -2.49 1.77
N LYS A 119 -3.77 -2.47 3.00
CA LYS A 119 -2.89 -1.40 3.48
C LYS A 119 -1.62 -1.29 2.64
N PHE A 120 -1.09 -2.43 2.19
CA PHE A 120 0.04 -2.46 1.27
C PHE A 120 -0.30 -1.77 -0.05
N ILE A 121 -1.37 -2.18 -0.74
CA ILE A 121 -1.77 -1.57 -2.03
C ILE A 121 -2.11 -0.08 -1.84
N TRP A 122 -2.91 0.24 -0.83
CA TRP A 122 -3.31 1.61 -0.51
C TRP A 122 -2.11 2.52 -0.26
N GLY A 123 -1.06 1.99 0.37
CA GLY A 123 0.18 2.73 0.65
C GLY A 123 1.08 2.95 -0.57
N LEU A 124 0.82 2.24 -1.68
CA LEU A 124 1.53 2.47 -2.94
C LEU A 124 0.88 3.60 -3.77
N LEU A 125 -0.39 3.89 -3.54
CA LEU A 125 -1.10 4.96 -4.20
C LEU A 125 -0.63 6.33 -3.67
N THR A 126 -0.61 7.34 -4.53
CA THR A 126 -0.44 8.73 -4.12
C THR A 126 -1.74 9.27 -3.55
N THR A 127 -1.69 10.43 -2.89
CA THR A 127 -2.92 11.12 -2.45
C THR A 127 -3.93 11.28 -3.58
N GLN A 128 -3.50 11.66 -4.80
CA GLN A 128 -4.43 11.86 -5.90
C GLN A 128 -5.09 10.55 -6.32
N GLU A 129 -4.32 9.48 -6.50
CA GLU A 129 -4.88 8.18 -6.92
C GLU A 129 -5.79 7.56 -5.86
N ARG A 130 -5.56 7.85 -4.57
CA ARG A 130 -6.50 7.47 -3.50
C ARG A 130 -7.82 8.22 -3.61
N LEU A 131 -7.80 9.50 -3.98
CA LEU A 131 -9.01 10.27 -4.25
C LEU A 131 -9.72 9.73 -5.50
N ASP A 132 -8.97 9.44 -6.57
CA ASP A 132 -9.54 8.87 -7.79
C ASP A 132 -10.23 7.51 -7.52
N PHE A 133 -9.64 6.67 -6.65
CA PHE A 133 -10.30 5.43 -6.20
C PHE A 133 -11.59 5.70 -5.42
N ILE A 134 -11.58 6.66 -4.49
CA ILE A 134 -12.77 7.01 -3.70
C ILE A 134 -13.88 7.53 -4.63
N ASP A 135 -13.54 8.38 -5.58
CA ASP A 135 -14.48 8.90 -6.55
C ASP A 135 -15.08 7.73 -7.36
N GLU A 136 -14.25 6.86 -7.95
CA GLU A 136 -14.71 5.77 -8.83
C GLU A 136 -15.53 4.66 -8.12
N TYR A 137 -15.21 4.32 -6.87
CA TYR A 137 -15.76 3.13 -6.20
C TYR A 137 -16.71 3.41 -5.03
N ILE A 138 -16.72 4.64 -4.50
CA ILE A 138 -17.56 4.98 -3.35
C ILE A 138 -18.60 6.04 -3.71
N LEU A 139 -18.26 7.02 -4.53
CA LEU A 139 -19.14 8.16 -4.81
C LEU A 139 -19.98 7.99 -6.09
N PHE A 140 -19.62 7.07 -6.97
CA PHE A 140 -20.29 6.80 -8.26
C PHE A 140 -20.59 5.31 -8.44
#